data_AF-A0A067D3S8-F1
#
_entry.id   AF-A0A067D3S8-F1
#
_cell.length_a   1.000
_cell.length_b   1.000
_cell.length_c   1.000
_cell.angle_alpha   90.00
_cell.angle_beta   90.00
_cell.angle_gamma   90.00
#
_symmetry.space_group_name_H-M   'P 1'
#
loop_
_entity.id
_entity.type
_entity.pdbx_description
1 polymer ?
#
loop_
_entity_poly.entity_id
_entity_poly.type
_entity_poly.pdbx_seq_one_letter_code
_entity_poly.pdbx_strand_id
1 'polypeptide(L)'
;MDDPLLCQYAPRGKCREPRARKPNGHLHSLCAHHRARQNANQRRRDTKLRRLKTMYRPLLLPYAVAAPPTYARDTPRLPPIRFLLHRHDGMPHPMCSALSSTYLHA
;
A
#
# COMPACT_ATOMS: atom_id res chain seq x y z
N MET A 1 13.94 -10.42 -25.96
CA MET A 1 14.02 -9.12 -26.65
C MET A 1 12.74 -8.36 -26.36
N ASP A 2 12.78 -7.47 -25.37
CA ASP A 2 11.67 -6.57 -25.06
C ASP A 2 11.79 -5.36 -25.99
N ASP A 3 10.77 -5.12 -26.82
CA ASP A 3 10.74 -3.93 -27.67
C ASP A 3 10.62 -2.69 -26.78
N PRO A 4 11.63 -1.79 -26.76
CA PRO A 4 11.61 -0.61 -25.92
C PRO A 4 10.49 0.36 -26.32
N LEU A 5 9.75 0.16 -27.39
CA LEU A 5 8.63 1.02 -27.76
C LEU A 5 7.28 0.50 -27.24
N LEU A 6 7.21 -0.73 -26.77
CA LEU A 6 5.96 -1.37 -26.36
C LEU A 6 5.71 -1.30 -24.85
N CYS A 7 4.43 -1.34 -24.50
CA CYS A 7 3.96 -1.31 -23.12
C CYS A 7 4.45 -2.52 -22.31
N GLN A 8 5.06 -2.25 -21.15
CA GLN A 8 5.66 -3.25 -20.25
C GLN A 8 4.64 -3.90 -19.28
N TYR A 9 3.36 -3.97 -19.66
CA TYR A 9 2.33 -4.52 -18.79
C TYR A 9 2.44 -6.05 -18.73
N ALA A 10 2.97 -6.58 -17.63
CA ALA A 10 3.32 -8.00 -17.47
C ALA A 10 2.17 -9.00 -17.17
N PRO A 11 1.13 -8.69 -16.36
CA PRO A 11 0.34 -9.75 -15.71
C PRO A 11 -0.76 -10.42 -16.56
N ARG A 12 -1.04 -9.97 -17.79
CA ARG A 12 -2.08 -10.59 -18.65
C ARG A 12 -1.64 -10.77 -20.11
N GLY A 13 -0.35 -10.97 -20.34
CA GLY A 13 0.26 -11.09 -21.67
C GLY A 13 0.90 -9.80 -22.18
N LYS A 14 1.66 -9.91 -23.28
CA LYS A 14 2.41 -8.79 -23.88
C LYS A 14 1.45 -7.79 -24.52
N CYS A 15 1.34 -6.61 -23.94
CA CYS A 15 0.61 -5.50 -24.55
C CYS A 15 1.36 -5.01 -25.80
N ARG A 16 0.65 -4.96 -26.95
CA ARG A 16 1.21 -4.53 -28.23
C ARG A 16 1.05 -3.02 -28.51
N GLU A 17 0.47 -2.29 -27.56
CA GLU A 17 0.33 -0.84 -27.69
C GLU A 17 1.64 -0.11 -27.37
N PRO A 18 1.94 1.00 -28.06
CA PRO A 18 3.15 1.77 -27.81
C PRO A 18 3.10 2.44 -26.42
N ARG A 19 4.28 2.67 -25.84
CA ARG A 19 4.43 3.41 -24.59
C ARG A 19 3.93 4.84 -24.78
N ALA A 20 3.17 5.35 -23.81
CA ALA A 20 2.71 6.74 -23.86
C ALA A 20 3.90 7.71 -23.74
N ARG A 21 3.81 8.88 -24.37
CA ARG A 21 4.80 9.96 -24.23
C ARG A 21 4.43 10.88 -23.07
N LYS A 22 5.44 11.27 -22.29
CA LYS A 22 5.36 12.38 -21.33
C LYS A 22 5.47 13.71 -22.08
N PRO A 23 5.03 14.83 -21.48
CA PRO A 23 5.25 16.17 -22.04
C PRO A 23 6.73 16.50 -22.28
N ASN A 24 7.63 15.93 -21.46
CA ASN A 24 9.08 16.10 -21.60
C ASN A 24 9.72 15.19 -22.67
N GLY A 25 8.93 14.55 -23.54
CA GLY A 25 9.42 13.69 -24.61
C GLY A 25 9.79 12.25 -24.20
N HIS A 26 9.98 11.97 -22.91
CA HIS A 26 10.30 10.63 -22.43
C HIS A 26 9.10 9.67 -22.50
N LEU A 27 9.37 8.38 -22.69
CA LEU A 27 8.34 7.35 -22.67
C LEU A 27 7.96 6.96 -21.24
N HIS A 28 6.67 6.70 -21.03
CA HIS A 28 6.18 5.97 -19.87
C HIS A 28 6.58 4.49 -19.94
N SER A 29 6.36 3.74 -18.86
CA SER A 29 6.50 2.27 -18.88
C SER A 29 5.28 1.59 -19.53
N LEU A 30 4.11 2.24 -19.48
CA LEU A 30 2.83 1.71 -19.93
C LEU A 30 2.27 2.51 -21.13
N CYS A 31 1.40 1.88 -21.90
CA CYS A 31 0.58 2.55 -22.92
C CYS A 31 -0.47 3.46 -22.29
N ALA A 32 -1.12 4.29 -23.11
CA ALA A 32 -2.17 5.22 -22.69
C ALA A 32 -3.33 4.49 -21.98
N HIS A 33 -3.76 3.36 -22.53
CA HIS A 33 -4.85 2.54 -21.97
C HIS A 33 -4.53 2.03 -20.57
N HIS A 34 -3.36 1.41 -20.38
CA HIS A 34 -2.96 0.89 -19.08
C HIS A 34 -2.72 2.00 -18.05
N ARG A 35 -2.23 3.18 -18.45
CA ARG A 35 -2.14 4.34 -17.56
C ARG A 35 -3.53 4.81 -17.11
N ALA A 36 -4.50 4.88 -18.02
CA ALA A 36 -5.87 5.26 -17.67
C ALA A 36 -6.49 4.26 -16.67
N ARG A 37 -6.31 2.95 -16.92
CA ARG A 37 -6.76 1.88 -16.01
C ARG A 37 -6.07 1.96 -14.65
N GLN A 38 -4.75 2.18 -14.61
CA GLN A 38 -4.00 2.34 -13.37
C GLN A 38 -4.50 3.56 -12.58
N ASN A 39 -4.73 4.69 -13.24
CA ASN A 39 -5.29 5.89 -12.62
C ASN A 39 -6.70 5.64 -12.06
N ALA A 40 -7.54 4.89 -12.79
CA ALA A 40 -8.87 4.51 -12.30
C ALA A 40 -8.78 3.63 -11.04
N ASN A 41 -7.88 2.65 -11.03
CA ASN A 41 -7.63 1.80 -9.87
C ASN A 41 -7.06 2.60 -8.68
N GLN A 42 -6.17 3.56 -8.94
CA GLN A 42 -5.66 4.47 -7.94
C GLN A 42 -6.79 5.30 -7.32
N ARG A 43 -7.64 5.93 -8.14
CA ARG A 43 -8.81 6.69 -7.66
C ARG A 43 -9.76 5.85 -6.83
N ARG A 44 -10.03 4.60 -7.25
CA ARG A 44 -10.86 3.65 -6.47
C ARG A 44 -10.23 3.36 -5.11
N ARG A 45 -8.92 3.09 -5.08
CA ARG A 45 -8.17 2.88 -3.83
C ARG A 45 -8.25 4.13 -2.95
N ASP A 46 -7.92 5.30 -3.48
CA ASP A 46 -7.91 6.55 -2.72
C ASP A 46 -9.29 6.91 -2.17
N THR A 47 -10.37 6.67 -2.94
CA THR A 47 -11.73 6.85 -2.44
C THR A 47 -12.04 5.89 -1.29
N LYS A 48 -11.65 4.62 -1.39
CA LYS A 48 -11.78 3.66 -0.27
C LYS A 48 -11.00 4.14 0.94
N LEU A 49 -9.76 4.59 0.76
CA LEU A 49 -8.90 5.13 1.81
C LEU A 49 -9.52 6.37 2.47
N ARG A 50 -10.06 7.31 1.69
CA ARG A 50 -10.73 8.52 2.20
C ARG A 50 -11.99 8.18 3.00
N ARG A 51 -12.82 7.25 2.51
CA ARG A 51 -14.02 6.79 3.23
C ARG A 51 -13.65 6.18 4.58
N LEU A 52 -12.63 5.32 4.61
CA LEU A 52 -12.15 4.71 5.85
C LEU A 52 -11.55 5.75 6.79
N LYS A 53 -10.68 6.64 6.29
CA LYS A 53 -10.15 7.73 7.12
C LYS A 53 -11.26 8.58 7.73
N THR A 54 -12.36 8.80 7.03
CA THR A 54 -13.52 9.54 7.54
C THR A 54 -14.28 8.73 8.60
N MET A 55 -14.57 7.45 8.34
CA MET A 55 -15.28 6.57 9.28
C MET A 55 -14.49 6.30 10.57
N TYR A 56 -13.18 6.08 10.45
CA TYR A 56 -12.30 5.78 11.57
C TYR A 56 -11.64 7.04 12.16
N ARG A 57 -11.92 8.24 11.63
CA ARG A 57 -11.42 9.52 12.19
C ARG A 57 -11.71 9.68 13.68
N PRO A 58 -12.92 9.35 14.18
CA PRO A 58 -13.22 9.46 15.62
C PRO A 58 -12.40 8.49 16.48
N LEU A 59 -12.05 7.32 15.94
CA LEU A 59 -11.30 6.26 16.64
C LEU A 59 -9.78 6.47 16.60
N LEU A 60 -9.28 7.24 15.63
CA LEU A 60 -7.86 7.58 15.50
C LEU A 60 -7.46 8.84 16.30
N LEU A 61 -8.43 9.60 16.83
CA LEU A 61 -8.16 10.83 17.56
C LEU A 61 -7.51 10.60 18.93
N PRO A 62 -7.96 9.65 19.79
CA PRO A 62 -7.32 9.39 21.08
C PRO A 62 -5.86 8.92 20.95
N TYR A 63 -5.53 8.24 19.84
CA TYR A 63 -4.17 7.73 19.59
C TYR A 63 -3.21 8.80 19.06
N ALA A 64 -3.72 9.85 18.41
CA ALA A 64 -2.89 10.92 17.84
C ALA A 64 -2.48 11.98 18.88
N VAL A 65 -3.26 12.19 19.93
CA VAL A 65 -2.96 13.18 21.00
C VAL A 65 -2.07 12.61 22.13
N ALA A 66 -2.02 11.29 22.30
CA ALA A 66 -1.22 10.64 23.35
C ALA A 66 0.20 10.26 22.92
N ALA A 67 0.60 10.51 21.67
CA ALA A 67 1.94 10.17 21.19
C ALA A 67 2.95 11.27 21.61
N PRO A 68 3.92 10.98 22.50
CA PRO A 68 5.01 11.93 22.77
C PRO A 68 5.83 12.18 21.49
N PRO A 69 6.37 13.39 21.27
CA PRO A 69 6.90 13.83 19.98
C PRO A 69 8.26 13.21 19.58
N THR A 70 8.67 12.08 20.15
CA THR A 70 10.07 11.61 20.07
C THR A 70 10.33 10.37 19.22
N TYR A 71 9.37 9.88 18.41
CA TYR A 71 9.66 8.79 17.44
C TYR A 71 9.30 9.16 16.00
N ALA A 72 9.90 10.23 15.47
CA ALA A 72 9.78 10.59 14.05
C ALA A 72 10.61 9.70 13.09
N ARG A 73 11.18 8.57 13.55
CA ARG A 73 11.94 7.63 12.69
C ARG A 73 11.33 6.23 12.59
N ASP A 74 10.58 5.83 13.62
CA ASP A 74 9.91 4.53 13.69
C ASP A 74 8.42 4.70 14.00
N THR A 75 7.73 5.60 13.30
CA THR A 75 6.27 5.47 13.26
C THR A 75 5.98 4.10 12.66
N PRO A 76 5.38 3.14 13.41
CA PRO A 76 5.05 1.86 12.83
C PRO A 76 4.20 2.15 11.61
N ARG A 77 4.69 1.74 10.43
CA ARG A 77 3.95 1.89 9.17
C ARG A 77 2.58 1.32 9.46
N LEU A 78 1.53 2.16 9.48
CA LEU A 78 0.18 1.68 9.76
C LEU A 78 -0.04 0.45 8.88
N PRO A 79 -0.52 -0.67 9.46
CA PRO A 79 -0.64 -1.89 8.71
C PRO A 79 -1.49 -1.61 7.46
N PRO A 80 -1.15 -2.24 6.31
CA PRO A 80 -1.89 -2.03 5.08
C PRO A 80 -3.38 -2.16 5.39
N ILE A 81 -4.20 -1.22 4.92
CA ILE A 81 -5.61 -1.11 5.30
C ILE A 81 -6.43 -2.39 5.11
N ARG A 82 -5.94 -3.38 4.33
CA ARG A 82 -6.45 -4.76 4.29
C ARG A 82 -6.56 -5.42 5.68
N PHE A 83 -5.61 -5.13 6.58
CA PHE A 83 -5.54 -5.66 7.93
C PHE A 83 -6.52 -4.97 8.89
N LEU A 84 -6.81 -3.68 8.65
CA LEU A 84 -7.81 -2.94 9.44
C LEU A 84 -9.25 -3.27 9.01
N LEU A 85 -9.44 -3.86 7.83
CA LEU A 85 -10.74 -4.17 7.24
C LEU A 85 -11.21 -5.62 7.44
N HIS A 86 -10.34 -6.53 7.85
CA HIS A 86 -10.75 -7.88 8.22
C HIS A 86 -11.28 -7.85 9.65
N ARG A 87 -12.61 -7.69 9.81
CA ARG A 87 -13.29 -8.20 11.00
C ARG A 87 -13.14 -9.72 10.96
N HIS A 88 -12.23 -10.26 11.75
CA HIS A 88 -12.26 -11.69 12.04
C HIS A 88 -13.36 -11.90 13.06
N ASP A 89 -14.52 -12.33 12.60
CA ASP A 89 -15.37 -13.17 13.43
C ASP A 89 -14.62 -14.50 13.59
N GLY A 90 -13.86 -14.62 14.70
CA GLY A 90 -13.39 -15.89 15.24
C GLY A 90 -12.18 -16.58 14.58
N MET A 91 -11.02 -15.91 14.45
CA MET A 91 -9.75 -16.63 14.25
C MET A 91 -8.70 -16.15 15.26
N PRO A 92 -8.12 -17.04 16.09
CA PRO A 92 -7.11 -16.65 17.06
C PRO A 92 -5.85 -16.16 16.35
N HIS A 93 -5.39 -14.98 16.73
CA HIS A 93 -4.08 -14.47 16.36
C HIS A 93 -2.99 -15.43 16.89
N PRO A 94 -1.92 -15.71 16.11
CA PRO A 94 -0.75 -16.34 16.70
C PRO A 94 -0.19 -15.37 17.74
N MET A 95 -0.23 -15.78 19.01
CA MET A 95 0.46 -15.11 20.10
C MET A 95 1.91 -14.93 19.66
N CYS A 96 2.31 -13.68 19.42
CA CYS A 96 3.71 -13.34 19.26
C CYS A 96 4.33 -13.42 20.65
N SER A 97 4.72 -14.62 21.07
CA SER A 97 5.46 -14.87 22.31
C SER A 97 6.90 -14.40 22.12
N ALA A 98 7.09 -13.09 22.05
CA ALA A 98 8.37 -12.49 22.33
C ALA A 98 8.36 -12.05 23.80
N LEU A 99 9.35 -12.57 24.54
CA LEU A 99 9.81 -12.20 25.89
C LEU A 99 9.62 -13.28 26.95
N SER A 100 10.53 -14.27 26.95
CA SER A 100 11.12 -14.75 28.19
C SER A 100 12.64 -14.70 28.05
N SER A 101 13.20 -13.68 28.68
CA SER A 101 14.60 -13.50 29.02
C SER A 101 15.06 -14.64 29.93
N THR A 102 16.19 -15.27 29.64
CA THR A 102 17.46 -15.20 30.41
C THR A 102 18.41 -16.27 29.89
N TYR A 103 19.56 -15.83 29.36
CA TYR A 103 20.74 -16.66 29.11
C TYR A 103 21.28 -17.14 30.47
N LEU A 104 21.38 -18.45 30.67
CA LEU A 104 22.29 -19.06 31.64
C LEU A 104 23.46 -19.64 30.85
N HIS A 105 24.63 -19.01 30.99
CA HIS A 105 25.92 -19.66 30.74
C HIS A 105 26.65 -19.68 32.09
N ALA A 106 26.86 -20.89 32.61
CA ALA A 106 27.94 -21.27 33.51
C ALA A 106 28.32 -22.70 33.16
#